data_AF-A0A3C1T2P0-F1
#
_entry.id   AF-A0A3C1T2P0-F1
#
_cell.length_a   1.000
_cell.length_b   1.000
_cell.length_c   1.000
_cell.angle_alpha   90.00
_cell.angle_beta   90.00
_cell.angle_gamma   90.00
#
_symmetry.space_group_name_H-M   'P 1'
#
loop_
_entity.id
_entity.type
_entity.pdbx_description
1 polymer ?
#
loop_
_entity_poly.entity_id
_entity_poly.type
_entity_poly.pdbx_seq_one_letter_code
_entity_poly.pdbx_strand_id
1 'polypeptide(L)'
;MDHQFQLPGSYKKWTYGLIGAGVIALLYGIIMFHPFEHAGHGTHSSSTRFWAVLLQNSVFFLLVVNAAMFFICVTTMAMAGWVVAFRRVSEAISSVVPILGVLTFIILMAIVFGGRTDIYHWLDKDAVANDSILKGKSGFLNIKFYTAWSFITIFLWWILGKKMRSLSLQSDKDGHMDYETGKKWIWNNTVWASLYCVVFTL
;
A
#
# COMPACT_ATOMS: atom_id res chain seq x y z
N MET A 1 19.15 -32.17 1.47
CA MET A 1 18.01 -31.59 2.23
C MET A 1 17.52 -30.42 1.43
N ASP A 2 16.23 -30.36 1.08
CA ASP A 2 15.68 -29.16 0.45
C ASP A 2 15.73 -28.01 1.45
N HIS A 3 16.55 -27.00 1.18
CA HIS A 3 16.66 -25.80 2.02
C HIS A 3 15.52 -24.80 1.77
N GLN A 4 14.36 -25.29 1.32
CA GLN A 4 13.19 -24.49 0.98
C GLN A 4 12.09 -24.67 2.02
N PHE A 5 11.44 -23.57 2.39
CA PHE A 5 10.28 -23.60 3.26
C PHE A 5 9.10 -24.25 2.53
N GLN A 6 8.71 -25.46 2.96
CA GLN A 6 7.53 -26.15 2.45
C GLN A 6 6.28 -25.73 3.25
N LEU A 7 5.31 -25.14 2.57
CA LEU A 7 4.05 -24.71 3.19
C LEU A 7 3.18 -25.93 3.56
N PRO A 8 2.73 -26.06 4.82
CA PRO A 8 1.72 -27.06 5.18
C PRO A 8 0.45 -26.87 4.35
N GLY A 9 -0.09 -27.94 3.77
CA GLY A 9 -1.33 -27.89 2.97
C GLY A 9 -2.55 -27.34 3.71
N SER A 10 -2.53 -27.38 5.05
CA SER A 10 -3.55 -26.76 5.91
C SER A 10 -3.62 -25.24 5.75
N TYR A 11 -2.48 -24.56 5.58
CA TYR A 11 -2.45 -23.10 5.45
C TYR A 11 -3.18 -22.63 4.19
N LYS A 12 -3.04 -23.37 3.09
CA LYS A 12 -3.78 -23.07 1.85
C LYS A 12 -5.30 -23.10 2.09
N LYS A 13 -5.80 -24.07 2.86
CA LYS A 13 -7.24 -24.18 3.20
C LYS A 13 -7.70 -23.00 4.06
N TRP A 14 -6.92 -22.63 5.08
CA TRP A 14 -7.21 -21.47 5.92
C TRP A 14 -7.19 -20.15 5.13
N THR A 15 -6.22 -19.97 4.22
CA THR A 15 -6.16 -18.79 3.35
C THR A 15 -7.42 -18.67 2.50
N TYR A 16 -7.86 -19.74 1.84
CA TYR A 16 -9.10 -19.69 1.06
C TYR A 16 -10.34 -19.50 1.93
N GLY A 17 -10.38 -20.10 3.13
CA GLY A 17 -11.47 -19.90 4.08
C GLY A 17 -11.61 -18.44 4.51
N LEU A 18 -10.51 -17.78 4.84
CA LEU A 18 -10.49 -16.37 5.24
C LEU A 18 -10.83 -15.44 4.08
N ILE A 19 -10.34 -15.72 2.87
CA ILE A 19 -10.73 -14.98 1.66
C ILE A 19 -12.24 -15.12 1.43
N GLY A 20 -12.79 -16.34 1.53
CA GLY A 20 -14.21 -16.60 1.39
C GLY A 20 -15.05 -15.84 2.42
N ALA A 21 -14.65 -15.87 3.70
CA ALA A 21 -15.31 -15.10 4.76
C ALA A 21 -15.26 -13.59 4.48
N GLY A 22 -14.14 -13.07 3.99
CA GLY A 22 -14.00 -11.67 3.59
C GLY A 22 -14.92 -11.29 2.43
N VAL A 23 -15.03 -12.15 1.40
CA VAL A 23 -15.96 -11.93 0.27
C VAL A 23 -17.41 -11.94 0.75
N ILE A 24 -17.79 -12.88 1.63
CA ILE A 24 -19.14 -12.93 2.20
C ILE A 24 -19.44 -11.65 3.00
N ALA A 25 -18.48 -11.19 3.82
CA ALA A 25 -18.63 -9.95 4.57
C ALA A 25 -18.78 -8.73 3.64
N LEU A 26 -18.04 -8.67 2.53
CA LEU A 26 -18.17 -7.63 1.52
C LEU A 26 -19.55 -7.66 0.86
N LEU A 27 -20.02 -8.84 0.44
CA LEU A 27 -21.35 -9.01 -0.17
C LEU A 27 -22.47 -8.64 0.80
N TYR A 28 -22.38 -9.08 2.06
CA TYR A 28 -23.30 -8.67 3.11
C TYR A 28 -23.30 -7.16 3.31
N GLY A 29 -22.12 -6.54 3.29
CA GLY A 29 -21.98 -5.09 3.37
C GLY A 29 -22.66 -4.36 2.21
N ILE A 30 -22.54 -4.88 0.98
CA ILE A 30 -23.20 -4.31 -0.21
C ILE A 30 -24.73 -4.41 -0.09
N ILE A 31 -25.25 -5.53 0.40
CA ILE A 31 -26.69 -5.75 0.56
C ILE A 31 -27.27 -4.88 1.68
N MET A 32 -26.60 -4.81 2.84
CA MET A 32 -27.14 -4.15 4.04
C MET A 32 -26.97 -2.62 4.01
N PHE A 33 -25.86 -2.12 3.48
CA PHE A 33 -25.52 -0.70 3.54
C PHE A 33 -25.80 0.07 2.25
N HIS A 34 -26.31 -0.60 1.20
CA HIS A 34 -26.67 -0.02 -0.10
C HIS A 34 -25.66 1.05 -0.59
N PRO A 35 -24.42 0.65 -0.91
CA PRO A 35 -23.30 1.56 -1.14
C PRO A 35 -23.41 2.40 -2.42
N PHE A 36 -24.46 2.24 -3.22
CA PHE A 36 -24.70 2.99 -4.45
C PHE A 36 -25.83 4.02 -4.33
N GLU A 37 -26.51 4.10 -3.17
CA GLU A 37 -27.44 5.20 -2.89
C GLU A 37 -26.70 6.53 -2.86
N HIS A 38 -27.34 7.58 -3.38
CA HIS A 38 -26.77 8.93 -3.43
C HIS A 38 -26.57 9.46 -2.01
N ALA A 39 -25.38 9.98 -1.73
CA ALA A 39 -25.07 10.60 -0.45
C ALA A 39 -25.86 11.92 -0.32
N GLY A 40 -27.08 11.84 0.20
CA GLY A 40 -27.82 13.03 0.64
C GLY A 40 -27.19 13.60 1.92
N HIS A 41 -27.01 14.93 1.99
CA HIS A 41 -26.56 15.60 3.21
C HIS A 41 -27.52 15.28 4.37
N GLY A 42 -27.03 14.56 5.37
CA GLY A 42 -27.68 14.42 6.68
C GLY A 42 -28.51 13.14 6.94
N THR A 43 -28.70 12.23 5.99
CA THR A 43 -29.65 11.10 6.18
C THR A 43 -29.15 9.69 5.83
N HIS A 44 -28.00 9.51 5.17
CA HIS A 44 -27.50 8.17 4.77
C HIS A 44 -26.19 7.77 5.48
N SER A 45 -26.24 7.56 6.81
CA SER A 45 -25.08 7.06 7.60
C SER A 45 -24.56 5.70 7.10
N SER A 46 -25.45 4.84 6.58
CA SER A 46 -25.13 3.48 6.18
C SER A 46 -24.15 3.41 5.00
N SER A 47 -24.41 4.17 3.93
CA SER A 47 -23.58 4.17 2.72
C SER A 47 -22.17 4.73 3.00
N THR A 48 -22.10 5.85 3.72
CA THR A 48 -20.84 6.45 4.16
C THR A 48 -20.02 5.49 5.02
N ARG A 49 -20.67 4.78 5.95
CA ARG A 49 -19.99 3.78 6.80
C ARG A 49 -19.37 2.64 6.00
N PHE A 50 -20.06 2.14 4.98
CA PHE A 50 -19.51 1.08 4.11
C PHE A 50 -18.20 1.54 3.45
N TRP A 51 -18.24 2.69 2.78
CA TRP A 51 -17.08 3.22 2.06
C TRP A 51 -15.95 3.65 3.00
N ALA A 52 -16.26 4.26 4.15
CA ALA A 52 -15.26 4.64 5.14
C ALA A 52 -14.55 3.42 5.75
N VAL A 53 -15.28 2.35 6.07
CA VAL A 53 -14.70 1.11 6.60
C VAL A 53 -13.87 0.41 5.52
N LEU A 54 -14.34 0.37 4.28
CA LEU A 54 -13.60 -0.23 3.16
C LEU A 54 -12.29 0.55 2.87
N LEU A 55 -12.35 1.88 2.89
CA LEU A 55 -11.19 2.76 2.78
C LEU A 55 -10.20 2.51 3.92
N GLN A 56 -10.66 2.52 5.18
CA GLN A 56 -9.81 2.32 6.34
C GLN A 56 -9.07 0.98 6.28
N ASN A 57 -9.79 -0.12 5.98
CA ASN A 57 -9.18 -1.45 5.93
C ASN A 57 -8.17 -1.57 4.79
N SER A 58 -8.52 -1.11 3.58
CA SER A 58 -7.62 -1.20 2.43
C SER A 58 -6.33 -0.38 2.62
N VAL A 59 -6.44 0.84 3.13
CA VAL A 59 -5.28 1.69 3.47
C VAL A 59 -4.46 1.07 4.60
N PHE A 60 -5.11 0.58 5.66
CA PHE A 60 -4.42 -0.05 6.79
C PHE A 60 -3.54 -1.21 6.34
N PHE A 61 -4.09 -2.19 5.61
CA PHE A 61 -3.30 -3.34 5.16
C PHE A 61 -2.20 -2.95 4.18
N LEU A 62 -2.46 -2.00 3.27
CA LEU A 62 -1.44 -1.47 2.36
C LEU A 62 -0.27 -0.86 3.14
N LEU A 63 -0.55 0.02 4.11
CA LEU A 63 0.50 0.69 4.88
C LEU A 63 1.26 -0.28 5.79
N VAL A 64 0.62 -1.33 6.31
CA VAL A 64 1.29 -2.38 7.09
C VAL A 64 2.32 -3.13 6.23
N VAL A 65 1.94 -3.57 5.03
CA VAL A 65 2.90 -4.26 4.15
C VAL A 65 3.98 -3.31 3.62
N ASN A 66 3.64 -2.04 3.42
CA ASN A 66 4.57 -1.00 3.01
C ASN A 66 5.59 -0.66 4.12
N ALA A 67 5.15 -0.64 5.38
CA ALA A 67 6.00 -0.42 6.54
C ALA A 67 7.04 -1.52 6.73
N ALA A 68 6.71 -2.78 6.37
CA ALA A 68 7.70 -3.86 6.37
C ALA A 68 8.86 -3.59 5.39
N MET A 69 8.57 -3.01 4.23
CA MET A 69 9.59 -2.61 3.26
C MET A 69 10.40 -1.39 3.74
N PHE A 70 9.72 -0.40 4.32
CA PHE A 70 10.39 0.74 4.95
C PHE A 70 11.36 0.28 6.04
N PHE A 71 10.95 -0.66 6.89
CA PHE A 71 11.79 -1.25 7.92
C PHE A 71 13.06 -1.91 7.36
N ILE A 72 12.94 -2.66 6.26
CA ILE A 72 14.11 -3.22 5.56
C ILE A 72 15.04 -2.10 5.05
N CYS A 73 14.48 -1.03 4.49
CA CYS A 73 15.28 0.07 3.94
C CYS A 73 16.05 0.81 5.04
N VAL A 74 15.38 1.19 6.12
CA VAL A 74 16.02 1.89 7.25
C VAL A 74 17.10 1.03 7.90
N THR A 75 16.82 -0.25 8.12
CA THR A 75 17.78 -1.18 8.74
C THR A 75 18.97 -1.48 7.82
N THR A 76 18.76 -1.45 6.50
CA THR A 76 19.85 -1.53 5.50
C THR A 76 20.74 -0.30 5.56
N MET A 77 20.15 0.91 5.63
CA MET A 77 20.91 2.16 5.77
C MET A 77 21.69 2.23 7.10
N ALA A 78 21.10 1.72 8.17
CA ALA A 78 21.73 1.64 9.49
C ALA A 78 22.76 0.50 9.62
N MET A 79 22.98 -0.30 8.58
CA MET A 79 23.86 -1.47 8.59
C MET A 79 23.57 -2.45 9.75
N ALA A 80 22.28 -2.65 10.05
CA ALA A 80 21.85 -3.47 11.18
C ALA A 80 22.02 -4.97 10.92
N GLY A 81 22.93 -5.63 11.65
CA GLY A 81 23.22 -7.05 11.48
C GLY A 81 22.13 -8.01 11.99
N TRP A 82 21.35 -7.60 13.00
CA TRP A 82 20.34 -8.47 13.64
C TRP A 82 19.13 -8.76 12.74
N VAL A 83 18.83 -7.88 11.79
CA VAL A 83 17.69 -8.01 10.86
C VAL A 83 17.94 -9.09 9.80
N VAL A 84 19.20 -9.46 9.57
CA VAL A 84 19.59 -10.44 8.55
C VAL A 84 18.91 -11.79 8.79
N ALA A 85 18.69 -12.18 10.05
CA ALA A 85 18.06 -13.46 10.42
C ALA A 85 16.61 -13.61 9.93
N PHE A 86 15.83 -12.52 9.89
CA PHE A 86 14.41 -12.55 9.50
C PHE A 86 14.08 -11.68 8.28
N ARG A 87 15.09 -11.11 7.61
CA ARG A 87 14.94 -10.27 6.43
C ARG A 87 14.07 -10.92 5.34
N ARG A 88 14.21 -12.23 5.13
CA ARG A 88 13.43 -12.99 4.14
C ARG A 88 11.92 -13.01 4.43
N VAL A 89 11.53 -13.01 5.71
CA VAL A 89 10.12 -12.95 6.12
C VAL A 89 9.56 -11.56 5.82
N SER A 90 10.28 -10.50 6.19
CA SER A 90 9.86 -9.12 5.90
C SER A 90 9.79 -8.84 4.39
N GLU A 91 10.72 -9.39 3.60
CA GLU A 91 10.72 -9.30 2.13
C GLU A 91 9.53 -10.06 1.50
N ALA A 92 9.12 -11.17 2.11
CA ALA A 92 7.93 -11.91 1.66
C ALA A 92 6.65 -11.10 1.93
N ILE A 93 6.54 -10.46 3.11
CA ILE A 93 5.41 -9.59 3.45
C ILE A 93 5.33 -8.38 2.50
N SER A 94 6.45 -7.71 2.24
CA SER A 94 6.48 -6.56 1.34
C SER A 94 6.20 -6.91 -0.12
N SER A 95 6.33 -8.17 -0.52
CA SER A 95 6.01 -8.60 -1.88
C SER A 95 4.52 -8.48 -2.24
N VAL A 96 3.65 -8.29 -1.25
CA VAL A 96 2.20 -8.14 -1.40
C VAL A 96 1.79 -6.68 -1.67
N VAL A 97 2.70 -5.71 -1.50
CA VAL A 97 2.49 -4.28 -1.81
C VAL A 97 1.81 -4.02 -3.16
N PRO A 98 2.22 -4.60 -4.30
CA PRO A 98 1.54 -4.35 -5.58
C PRO A 98 0.07 -4.81 -5.59
N ILE A 99 -0.24 -5.94 -4.94
CA ILE A 99 -1.60 -6.50 -4.93
C ILE A 99 -2.52 -5.61 -4.09
N LEU A 100 -2.10 -5.28 -2.87
CA LEU A 100 -2.87 -4.39 -2.00
C LEU A 100 -2.87 -2.94 -2.52
N GLY A 101 -1.80 -2.50 -3.16
CA GLY A 101 -1.71 -1.19 -3.78
C GLY A 101 -2.74 -1.02 -4.89
N VAL A 102 -2.86 -2.00 -5.80
CA VAL A 102 -3.89 -1.98 -6.84
C VAL A 102 -5.31 -2.04 -6.24
N LEU A 103 -5.53 -2.89 -5.24
CA LEU A 103 -6.83 -3.00 -4.56
C LEU A 103 -7.25 -1.65 -3.93
N THR A 104 -6.36 -1.06 -3.13
CA THR A 104 -6.59 0.24 -2.48
C THR A 104 -6.76 1.34 -3.52
N PHE A 105 -5.97 1.35 -4.60
CA PHE A 105 -6.11 2.32 -5.68
C PHE A 105 -7.50 2.25 -6.33
N ILE A 106 -8.00 1.06 -6.63
CA ILE A 106 -9.36 0.88 -7.18
C ILE A 106 -10.41 1.44 -6.22
N ILE A 107 -10.29 1.16 -4.92
CA ILE A 107 -11.23 1.66 -3.89
C ILE A 107 -11.18 3.19 -3.81
N LEU A 108 -9.99 3.79 -3.80
CA LEU A 108 -9.81 5.25 -3.81
C LEU A 108 -10.47 5.88 -5.05
N MET A 109 -10.25 5.29 -6.22
CA MET A 109 -10.83 5.79 -7.47
C MET A 109 -12.35 5.64 -7.48
N ALA A 110 -12.90 4.56 -6.94
CA ALA A 110 -14.34 4.37 -6.79
C ALA A 110 -14.98 5.45 -5.91
N ILE A 111 -14.31 5.88 -4.82
CA ILE A 111 -14.79 6.96 -3.94
C ILE A 111 -14.71 8.32 -4.66
N VAL A 112 -13.57 8.62 -5.29
CA VAL A 112 -13.32 9.93 -5.92
C VAL A 112 -14.18 10.13 -7.16
N PHE A 113 -14.21 9.17 -8.09
CA PHE A 113 -15.06 9.26 -9.28
C PHE A 113 -16.54 9.01 -8.98
N GLY A 114 -16.85 8.32 -7.87
CA GLY A 114 -18.20 8.20 -7.34
C GLY A 114 -18.74 9.47 -6.70
N GLY A 115 -17.96 10.56 -6.64
CA GLY A 115 -18.42 11.86 -6.13
C GLY A 115 -18.82 11.84 -4.66
N ARG A 116 -18.16 11.00 -3.85
CA ARG A 116 -18.47 10.81 -2.42
C ARG A 116 -18.00 11.99 -1.56
N THR A 117 -18.76 13.08 -1.57
CA THR A 117 -18.52 14.31 -0.79
C THR A 117 -18.61 14.08 0.72
N ASP A 118 -19.28 13.00 1.13
CA ASP A 118 -19.40 12.52 2.51
C ASP A 118 -18.08 11.98 3.09
N ILE A 119 -17.15 11.54 2.23
CA ILE A 119 -15.80 11.11 2.64
C ILE A 119 -14.78 12.20 2.36
N TYR A 120 -14.78 12.71 1.13
CA TYR A 120 -13.86 13.75 0.70
C TYR A 120 -14.64 15.03 0.44
N HIS A 121 -14.67 15.90 1.45
CA HIS A 121 -15.40 17.16 1.38
C HIS A 121 -14.94 18.07 0.22
N TRP A 122 -13.67 17.99 -0.17
CA TRP A 122 -13.11 18.76 -1.29
C TRP A 122 -13.66 18.36 -2.67
N LEU A 123 -14.41 17.26 -2.78
CA LEU A 123 -15.13 16.90 -4.02
C LEU A 123 -16.37 17.77 -4.24
N ASP A 124 -16.90 18.40 -3.19
CA ASP A 124 -18.05 19.28 -3.27
C ASP A 124 -17.65 20.64 -3.84
N LYS A 125 -18.19 20.97 -5.01
CA LYS A 125 -17.90 22.22 -5.72
C LYS A 125 -18.44 23.44 -4.96
N ASP A 126 -19.57 23.30 -4.28
CA ASP A 126 -20.19 24.39 -3.54
C ASP A 126 -19.40 24.65 -2.24
N ALA A 127 -18.93 23.59 -1.58
CA ALA A 127 -18.01 23.72 -0.44
C ALA A 127 -16.70 24.41 -0.82
N VAL A 128 -16.08 24.03 -1.94
CA VAL A 128 -14.83 24.63 -2.42
C VAL A 128 -15.03 26.09 -2.86
N ALA A 129 -16.20 26.45 -3.39
CA ALA A 129 -16.50 27.81 -3.79
C ALA A 129 -16.67 28.76 -2.60
N ASN A 130 -17.28 28.26 -1.51
CA ASN A 130 -17.60 29.06 -0.32
C ASN A 130 -16.49 29.07 0.73
N ASP A 131 -15.58 28.09 0.74
CA ASP A 131 -14.46 28.01 1.69
C ASP A 131 -13.13 28.46 1.04
N SER A 132 -12.61 29.60 1.50
CA SER A 132 -11.34 30.17 1.03
C SER A 132 -10.12 29.28 1.31
N ILE A 133 -10.16 28.46 2.36
CA ILE A 133 -9.10 27.51 2.72
C ILE A 133 -9.07 26.35 1.73
N LEU A 134 -10.23 25.78 1.40
CA LEU A 134 -10.33 24.72 0.39
C LEU A 134 -9.93 25.23 -1.00
N LYS A 135 -10.36 26.45 -1.34
CA LYS A 135 -9.98 27.09 -2.61
C LYS A 135 -8.47 27.29 -2.73
N GLY A 136 -7.79 27.69 -1.66
CA GLY A 136 -6.33 27.80 -1.62
C GLY A 136 -5.60 26.46 -1.83
N LYS A 137 -6.25 25.34 -1.48
CA LYS A 137 -5.69 23.97 -1.62
C LYS A 137 -6.11 23.28 -2.93
N SER A 138 -6.92 23.91 -3.77
CA SER A 138 -7.48 23.33 -5.00
C SER A 138 -6.46 22.87 -6.03
N GLY A 139 -5.22 23.41 -5.99
CA GLY A 139 -4.12 22.91 -6.82
C GLY A 139 -3.70 21.48 -6.47
N PHE A 140 -3.77 21.11 -5.19
CA PHE A 140 -3.44 19.78 -4.68
C PHE A 140 -4.71 18.90 -4.54
N LEU A 141 -5.78 19.48 -4.00
CA LEU A 141 -7.07 18.83 -3.79
C LEU A 141 -7.94 18.90 -5.06
N ASN A 142 -7.49 18.22 -6.11
CA ASN A 142 -8.23 18.03 -7.35
C ASN A 142 -8.18 16.55 -7.73
N ILE A 143 -9.27 16.04 -8.28
CA ILE A 143 -9.40 14.67 -8.81
C ILE A 143 -8.18 14.30 -9.67
N LYS A 144 -7.78 15.16 -10.61
CA LYS A 144 -6.66 14.86 -11.53
C LYS A 144 -5.34 14.68 -10.78
N PHE A 145 -5.02 15.61 -9.88
CA PHE A 145 -3.77 15.57 -9.11
C PHE A 145 -3.78 14.40 -8.13
N TYR A 146 -4.88 14.22 -7.39
CA TYR A 146 -5.04 13.14 -6.42
C TYR A 146 -4.89 11.75 -7.07
N THR A 147 -5.54 11.52 -8.22
CA THR A 147 -5.41 10.27 -8.97
C THR A 147 -4.00 10.06 -9.48
N ALA A 148 -3.38 11.06 -10.10
CA ALA A 148 -2.03 10.96 -10.62
C ALA A 148 -1.00 10.70 -9.51
N TRP A 149 -1.07 11.45 -8.41
CA TRP A 149 -0.17 11.30 -7.27
C TRP A 149 -0.34 9.93 -6.60
N SER A 150 -1.57 9.51 -6.32
CA SER A 150 -1.84 8.18 -5.74
C SER A 150 -1.28 7.05 -6.61
N PHE A 151 -1.46 7.15 -7.93
CA PHE A 151 -0.91 6.18 -8.87
C PHE A 151 0.63 6.17 -8.82
N ILE A 152 1.26 7.35 -8.91
CA ILE A 152 2.71 7.49 -8.89
C ILE A 152 3.30 6.94 -7.58
N THR A 153 2.72 7.26 -6.43
CA THR A 153 3.20 6.80 -5.12
C THR A 153 3.17 5.28 -5.01
N ILE A 154 2.03 4.65 -5.34
CA ILE A 154 1.90 3.18 -5.30
C ILE A 154 2.83 2.51 -6.31
N PHE A 155 2.96 3.09 -7.50
CA PHE A 155 3.85 2.60 -8.55
C PHE A 155 5.33 2.67 -8.14
N LEU A 156 5.74 3.78 -7.50
CA LEU A 156 7.11 3.94 -7.00
C LEU A 156 7.40 2.96 -5.86
N TRP A 157 6.48 2.76 -4.91
CA TRP A 157 6.66 1.73 -3.86
C TRP A 157 6.85 0.34 -4.46
N TRP A 158 6.08 -0.01 -5.49
CA TRP A 158 6.24 -1.29 -6.18
C TRP A 158 7.61 -1.43 -6.86
N ILE A 159 8.03 -0.45 -7.66
CA ILE A 159 9.30 -0.51 -8.39
C ILE A 159 10.49 -0.53 -7.44
N LEU A 160 10.51 0.36 -6.46
CA LEU A 160 11.62 0.47 -5.51
C LEU A 160 11.68 -0.77 -4.61
N GLY A 161 10.53 -1.26 -4.13
CA GLY A 161 10.45 -2.51 -3.38
C GLY A 161 10.93 -3.72 -4.19
N LYS A 162 10.52 -3.82 -5.46
CA LYS A 162 10.99 -4.86 -6.39
C LYS A 162 12.50 -4.78 -6.61
N LYS A 163 13.05 -3.56 -6.75
CA LYS A 163 14.48 -3.33 -6.93
C LYS A 163 15.27 -3.78 -5.70
N MET A 164 14.85 -3.39 -4.50
CA MET A 164 15.47 -3.82 -3.24
C MET A 164 15.49 -5.34 -3.09
N ARG A 165 14.36 -6.00 -3.40
CA ARG A 165 14.28 -7.47 -3.38
C ARG A 165 15.18 -8.11 -4.45
N SER A 166 15.29 -7.51 -5.64
CA SER A 166 16.17 -8.04 -6.68
C SER A 166 17.65 -8.01 -6.29
N LEU A 167 18.11 -6.94 -5.62
CA LEU A 167 19.48 -6.82 -5.11
C LEU A 167 19.75 -7.87 -4.03
N SER A 168 18.75 -8.14 -3.20
CA SER A 168 18.80 -9.17 -2.17
C SER A 168 18.93 -10.59 -2.75
N LEU A 169 18.22 -10.88 -3.85
CA LEU A 169 18.30 -12.17 -4.55
C LEU A 169 19.57 -12.32 -5.39
N GLN A 170 20.09 -11.22 -5.94
CA GLN A 170 21.37 -11.23 -6.67
C GLN A 170 22.52 -11.56 -5.72
N SER A 171 22.53 -10.96 -4.52
CA SER A 171 23.55 -11.27 -3.50
C SER A 171 23.59 -12.75 -3.13
N ASP A 172 22.44 -13.44 -3.11
CA ASP A 172 22.40 -14.89 -2.84
C ASP A 172 22.95 -15.73 -4.01
N LYS A 173 22.78 -15.26 -5.25
CA LYS A 173 23.23 -15.96 -6.45
C LYS A 173 24.73 -15.80 -6.70
N ASP A 174 25.23 -14.59 -6.50
CA ASP A 174 26.62 -14.23 -6.83
C ASP A 174 27.59 -14.72 -5.74
N GLY A 175 27.09 -15.01 -4.52
CA GLY A 175 27.87 -15.62 -3.45
C GLY A 175 28.84 -14.66 -2.77
N HIS A 176 30.04 -15.13 -2.45
CA HIS A 176 31.05 -14.32 -1.77
C HIS A 176 31.52 -13.16 -2.66
N MET A 177 31.40 -11.93 -2.14
CA MET A 177 31.84 -10.73 -2.82
C MET A 177 33.24 -10.31 -2.35
N ASP A 178 34.12 -9.98 -3.31
CA ASP A 178 35.37 -9.28 -3.04
C ASP A 178 35.12 -7.87 -2.44
N TYR A 179 36.13 -7.27 -1.83
CA TYR A 179 36.02 -5.96 -1.17
C TYR A 179 35.41 -4.87 -2.08
N GLU A 180 35.89 -4.75 -3.32
CA GLU A 180 35.40 -3.74 -4.28
C GLU A 180 33.94 -3.98 -4.67
N THR A 181 33.57 -5.25 -4.90
CA THR A 181 32.20 -5.64 -5.25
C THR A 181 31.25 -5.41 -4.07
N GLY A 182 31.67 -5.77 -2.85
CA GLY A 182 30.90 -5.55 -1.62
C GLY A 182 30.67 -4.07 -1.34
N LYS A 183 31.71 -3.24 -1.48
CA LYS A 183 31.60 -1.77 -1.33
C LYS A 183 30.57 -1.18 -2.30
N LYS A 184 30.62 -1.59 -3.57
CA LYS A 184 29.65 -1.15 -4.60
C LYS A 184 28.24 -1.64 -4.29
N TRP A 185 28.09 -2.87 -3.80
CA TRP A 185 26.80 -3.43 -3.41
C TRP A 185 26.18 -2.66 -2.24
N ILE A 186 26.96 -2.40 -1.18
CA ILE A 186 26.51 -1.61 -0.02
C ILE A 186 26.05 -0.23 -0.46
N TRP A 187 26.86 0.47 -1.28
CA TRP A 187 26.50 1.80 -1.79
C TRP A 187 25.18 1.77 -2.56
N ASN A 188 25.05 0.86 -3.52
CA ASN A 188 23.83 0.71 -4.30
C ASN A 188 22.61 0.43 -3.41
N ASN A 189 22.74 -0.51 -2.48
CA ASN A 189 21.64 -0.92 -1.61
C ASN A 189 21.20 0.25 -0.69
N THR A 190 22.14 1.04 -0.18
CA THR A 190 21.87 2.25 0.61
C THR A 190 21.18 3.34 -0.20
N VAL A 191 21.59 3.56 -1.47
CA VAL A 191 20.95 4.54 -2.36
C VAL A 191 19.51 4.14 -2.68
N TRP A 192 19.27 2.87 -3.02
CA TRP A 192 17.91 2.41 -3.28
C TRP A 192 17.03 2.42 -2.02
N ALA A 193 17.60 2.10 -0.86
CA ALA A 193 16.91 2.20 0.42
C ALA A 193 16.55 3.65 0.77
N SER A 194 17.46 4.60 0.57
CA SER A 194 17.18 6.02 0.86
C SER A 194 16.10 6.59 -0.06
N LEU A 195 16.14 6.25 -1.36
CA LEU A 195 15.07 6.61 -2.30
C LEU A 195 13.72 6.04 -1.86
N TYR A 196 13.68 4.79 -1.40
CA TYR A 196 12.45 4.21 -0.85
C TYR A 196 11.93 4.98 0.36
N CYS A 197 12.81 5.32 1.31
CA CYS A 197 12.43 6.05 2.51
C CYS A 197 11.82 7.43 2.18
N VAL A 198 12.39 8.14 1.19
CA VAL A 198 11.81 9.42 0.73
C VAL A 198 10.42 9.19 0.14
N VAL A 199 10.26 8.23 -0.77
CA VAL A 199 8.96 7.93 -1.39
C VAL A 199 7.94 7.41 -0.37
N PHE A 200 8.37 6.76 0.71
CA PHE A 200 7.49 6.34 1.79
C PHE A 200 6.89 7.53 2.54
N THR A 201 7.60 8.66 2.63
CA THR A 201 7.14 9.87 3.33
C THR A 201 6.32 10.84 2.48
N LEU A 202 6.33 10.67 1.16
CA LEU A 202 5.63 11.51 0.17
C LEU A 202 4.21 11.02 -0.11
#